data_AF-A0A453I3T7-F1
#
_entry.id   AF-A0A453I3T7-F1
#
_cell.length_a   1.000
_cell.length_b   1.000
_cell.length_c   1.000
_cell.angle_alpha   90.00
_cell.angle_beta   90.00
_cell.angle_gamma   90.00
#
_symmetry.space_group_name_H-M   'P 1'
#
loop_
_entity.id
_entity.type
_entity.pdbx_description
1 polymer ?
#
loop_
_entity_poly.entity_id
_entity_poly.type
_entity_poly.pdbx_seq_one_letter_code
_entity_poly.pdbx_strand_id
1 'polypeptide(L)' 'GRKPKDINLEKIPTIPPNKRSTIRSLAWQLGCSPTTLHRKFKLNLIRRHTNCVKPALKEKNKKDRMNFCLS' A
#
# COMPACT_ATOMS: atom_id res chain seq x y z
N GLY A 1 26.23 -2.30 8.56
CA GLY A 1 24.91 -1.75 8.17
C GLY A 1 23.86 -2.03 9.24
N ARG A 2 22.82 -1.20 9.37
CA ARG A 2 21.75 -1.38 10.38
C ARG A 2 20.91 -2.63 10.08
N LYS A 3 20.75 -3.52 11.06
CA LYS A 3 19.93 -4.74 10.91
C LYS A 3 18.44 -4.39 10.71
N PRO A 4 17.70 -5.09 9.82
CA PRO A 4 16.26 -4.90 9.65
C PRO A 4 15.52 -5.23 10.95
N LYS A 5 14.59 -4.36 11.36
CA LYS A 5 13.61 -4.74 12.39
C LYS A 5 12.62 -5.72 11.78
N ASP A 6 12.37 -6.81 12.50
CA ASP A 6 11.31 -7.74 12.13
C ASP A 6 9.97 -7.18 12.60
N ILE A 7 8.98 -7.21 11.70
CA ILE A 7 7.62 -6.73 11.95
C ILE A 7 6.71 -7.84 11.46
N ASN A 8 5.84 -8.33 12.35
CA ASN A 8 4.85 -9.32 11.97
C ASN A 8 3.77 -8.68 11.07
N LEU A 9 3.94 -8.82 9.76
CA LEU A 9 3.00 -8.34 8.74
C LEU A 9 1.73 -9.20 8.65
N GLU A 10 1.73 -10.40 9.21
CA GLU A 10 0.57 -11.30 9.23
C GLU A 10 -0.55 -10.79 10.12
N LYS A 11 -0.28 -9.77 10.96
CA LYS A 11 -1.29 -9.07 11.76
C LYS A 11 -2.09 -8.03 10.97
N ILE A 12 -1.64 -7.66 9.76
CA ILE A 12 -2.31 -6.63 8.94
C ILE A 12 -3.77 -7.00 8.61
N PRO A 13 -4.10 -8.25 8.22
CA PRO A 13 -5.48 -8.72 8.00
C PRO A 13 -6.43 -8.49 9.18
N THR A 14 -5.93 -8.65 10.41
CA THR A 14 -6.73 -8.50 11.64
C THR A 14 -7.09 -7.05 11.95
N ILE A 15 -6.32 -6.08 11.42
CA ILE A 15 -6.57 -4.66 11.64
C ILE A 15 -7.77 -4.19 10.80
N PRO A 16 -8.76 -3.50 11.41
CA PRO A 16 -9.90 -2.94 10.67
C PRO A 16 -9.47 -2.03 9.51
N PRO A 17 -10.19 -2.03 8.36
CA PRO A 17 -9.83 -1.26 7.16
C PRO A 17 -9.58 0.23 7.41
N ASN A 18 -10.40 0.87 8.26
CA ASN A 18 -10.27 2.29 8.61
C ASN A 18 -8.95 2.62 9.34
N LYS A 19 -8.34 1.65 10.03
CA LYS A 19 -7.08 1.81 10.78
C LYS A 19 -5.83 1.44 9.96
N ARG A 20 -5.98 0.86 8.77
CA ARG A 20 -4.86 0.44 7.90
C ARG A 20 -4.85 1.09 6.51
N SER A 21 -5.59 2.19 6.33
CA SER A 21 -5.70 2.90 5.05
C SER A 21 -4.46 3.70 4.68
N THR A 22 -3.66 4.13 5.66
CA THR A 22 -2.44 4.92 5.47
C THR A 22 -1.23 4.25 6.11
N ILE A 23 -0.03 4.55 5.61
CA ILE A 23 1.22 4.05 6.21
C ILE A 23 1.34 4.49 7.67
N ARG A 24 0.94 5.72 8.01
CA ARG A 24 0.99 6.22 9.40
C ARG A 24 0.02 5.47 10.31
N SER A 25 -1.23 5.31 9.90
CA SER A 25 -2.24 4.61 10.72
C SER A 25 -1.87 3.14 10.91
N LEU A 26 -1.38 2.47 9.86
CA LEU A 26 -0.94 1.08 9.94
C LEU A 26 0.32 0.93 10.80
N ALA A 27 1.26 1.87 10.70
CA ALA A 27 2.47 1.85 11.51
C ALA A 27 2.15 2.00 13.01
N TRP A 28 1.19 2.86 13.36
CA TRP A 28 0.68 3.00 14.72
C TRP A 28 0.08 1.68 15.25
N GLN A 29 -0.78 1.02 14.45
CA GLN A 29 -1.36 -0.26 14.85
C GLN A 29 -0.35 -1.41 14.96
N LEU A 30 0.73 -1.36 14.19
CA LEU A 30 1.81 -2.36 14.24
C LEU A 30 2.92 -2.00 15.24
N GLY A 31 2.84 -0.84 15.90
CA GLY A 31 3.88 -0.37 16.83
C GLY A 31 5.24 -0.16 16.18
N CYS A 32 5.30 0.23 14.90
CA CYS A 32 6.54 0.45 14.16
C CYS A 32 6.67 1.87 13.60
N SER A 33 7.86 2.25 13.14
CA SER A 33 8.04 3.57 12.53
C SER A 33 7.42 3.62 11.13
N PRO A 34 6.79 4.74 10.71
CA PRO A 34 6.24 4.89 9.36
C PRO A 34 7.28 4.68 8.26
N THR A 35 8.54 5.09 8.50
CA THR A 35 9.66 4.90 7.58
C THR A 35 10.00 3.43 7.37
N THR A 36 9.92 2.61 8.42
CA THR A 36 10.17 1.17 8.33
C THR A 36 9.08 0.51 7.50
N LEU A 37 7.82 0.86 7.77
CA LEU A 37 6.68 0.33 7.03
C LEU A 37 6.70 0.77 5.54
N HIS A 38 7.06 2.02 5.26
CA HIS A 38 7.23 2.52 3.89
C HIS A 38 8.30 1.73 3.11
N ARG A 39 9.43 1.40 3.74
CA ARG A 39 10.46 0.57 3.10
C ARG A 39 9.94 -0.83 2.77
N LYS A 40 9.22 -1.47 3.70
CA LYS A 40 8.59 -2.79 3.46
C LYS A 40 7.56 -2.74 2.33
N PHE A 41 6.79 -1.64 2.26
CA PHE A 41 5.86 -1.39 1.16
C PHE A 41 6.56 -1.24 -0.20
N LYS A 42 7.69 -0.52 -0.26
CA LYS A 42 8.49 -0.37 -1.50
C LYS A 42 9.12 -1.69 -1.96
N LEU A 43 9.40 -2.59 -1.03
CA LEU A 43 9.84 -3.97 -1.31
C LEU A 43 8.68 -4.91 -1.69
N ASN A 44 7.46 -4.39 -1.86
CA ASN A 44 6.26 -5.16 -2.19
C ASN A 44 5.90 -6.26 -1.18
N LEU A 45 6.38 -6.16 0.07
CA LEU A 45 6.04 -7.10 1.16
C LEU A 45 4.64 -6.85 1.74
N ILE A 46 4.03 -5.72 1.41
CA ILE A 46 2.69 -5.33 1.85
C ILE A 46 1.82 -5.18 0.61
N ARG A 47 0.70 -5.90 0.57
CA ARG A 47 -0.24 -5.85 -0.53
C ARG A 47 -0.99 -4.51 -0.55
N ARG A 48 -1.07 -3.87 -1.72
CA ARG A 48 -1.99 -2.76 -1.96
C ARG A 48 -3.42 -3.28 -2.10
N HIS A 49 -4.35 -2.65 -1.39
CA HIS A 49 -5.78 -2.89 -1.57
C HIS A 49 -6.39 -1.77 -2.41
N THR A 50 -7.10 -2.15 -3.47
CA THR A 50 -7.91 -1.25 -4.29
C THR A 50 -9.34 -1.27 -3.79
N ASN A 51 -10.01 -0.12 -3.76
CA ASN A 51 -11.43 -0.04 -3.44
C ASN A 51 -12.25 -0.07 -4.75
N CYS A 52 -13.43 -0.68 -4.74
CA CYS A 52 -14.40 -0.64 -5.84
C CYS A 52 -14.75 0.77 -6.30
N VAL A 53 -14.78 1.75 -5.38
CA VAL A 53 -15.05 3.16 -5.71
C VAL A 53 -13.91 3.80 -6.52
N LYS A 54 -12.67 3.35 -6.33
CA LYS A 54 -11.47 3.87 -7.00
C LYS A 54 -10.58 2.70 -7.45
N PRO A 55 -10.98 1.97 -8.51
CA PRO A 55 -10.21 0.82 -8.98
C PRO A 55 -8.88 1.27 -9.59
N ALA A 56 -7.88 0.38 -9.56
CA ALA A 56 -6.61 0.64 -10.24
C ALA A 56 -6.81 0.68 -11.76
N LEU A 57 -6.03 1.52 -12.44
CA LEU A 57 -6.04 1.61 -13.90
C LEU A 57 -5.52 0.30 -14.51
N LYS A 58 -6.37 -0.34 -15.32
CA LYS A 58 -5.97 -1.45 -16.19
C LYS A 58 -5.15 -0.90 -17.37
N GLU A 59 -4.33 -1.75 -17.99
CA GLU A 59 -3.52 -1.35 -19.15
C GLU A 59 -4.39 -0.82 -20.31
N LYS A 60 -5.56 -1.40 -20.53
CA LYS A 60 -6.56 -0.88 -21.49
C LYS A 60 -6.93 0.58 -21.16
N ASN A 61 -7.34 0.84 -19.91
CA ASN A 61 -7.75 2.18 -19.48
C ASN A 61 -6.62 3.21 -19.64
N LYS A 62 -5.35 2.80 -19.48
CA LYS A 62 -4.20 3.69 -19.70
C LYS A 62 -4.07 4.05 -21.19
N LYS A 63 -4.19 3.07 -22.08
CA LYS A 63 -4.14 3.28 -23.54
C LYS A 63 -5.30 4.14 -24.02
N ASP A 64 -6.52 3.88 -23.55
CA ASP A 64 -7.71 4.65 -23.91
C ASP A 64 -7.54 6.14 -23.52
N ARG A 65 -7.00 6.40 -22.32
CA ARG A 65 -6.68 7.76 -21.88
C ARG A 65 -5.58 8.42 -22.71
N MET A 66 -4.53 7.68 -23.07
CA MET A 66 -3.47 8.20 -23.94
C MET A 66 -4.04 8.60 -25.31
N ASN A 67 -4.84 7.73 -25.93
CA ASN A 67 -5.45 8.00 -27.23
C ASN A 67 -6.36 9.23 -27.19
N PHE A 68 -7.17 9.38 -26.13
CA PHE A 68 -8.03 10.56 -25.94
C PHE A 68 -7.23 11.87 -25.80
N CYS A 69 -6.04 11.85 -25.20
CA CYS A 69 -5.21 13.05 -25.12
C CYS A 69 -4.50 13.40 -26.44
N LEU A 70 -4.39 12.43 -27.37
CA LEU A 70 -3.74 12.61 -28.67
C LEU A 70 -4.71 12.98 -29.79
N SER A 71 -6.02 12.80 -29.57
CA SER A 71 -7.10 13.26 -30.45
C SER A 71 -7.45 14.72 -30.19
#